data_AF-A0A6M1Z2Y4-F1
#
_entry.id   AF-A0A6M1Z2Y4-F1
#
_cell.length_a   1.000
_cell.length_b   1.000
_cell.length_c   1.000
_cell.angle_alpha   90.00
_cell.angle_beta   90.00
_cell.angle_gamma   90.00
#
_symmetry.space_group_name_H-M   'P 1'
#
loop_
_entity.id
_entity.type
_entity.pdbx_description
1 polymer ?
#
loop_
_entity_poly.entity_id
_entity_poly.type
_entity_poly.pdbx_seq_one_letter_code
_entity_poly.pdbx_strand_id
1 'polypeptide(L)'
;MIFGDRKAIKPHEAHELFWLMFDIEIVPMATWSFDGAILNANKAFLEMIGYTQEEFESKAISWISLTPKEYLPLDNRCIEELKGQHVASPYEKEYMRKDGTRIKARLHNICHDLGASGKGLVVIVPLDLRDEIL
;
A
#
# COMPACT_ATOMS: atom_id res chain seq x y z
N MET A 1 12.00 -1.96 -15.00
CA MET A 1 10.93 -0.97 -15.27
C MET A 1 11.54 0.16 -16.07
N ILE A 2 11.01 0.49 -17.24
CA ILE A 2 11.52 1.60 -18.08
C ILE A 2 10.84 2.88 -17.58
N PHE A 3 11.52 3.66 -16.75
CA PHE A 3 11.19 5.08 -16.67
C PHE A 3 11.62 5.66 -18.03
N GLY A 4 10.68 5.79 -18.97
CA GLY A 4 10.96 6.50 -20.23
C GLY A 4 11.39 7.94 -19.96
N ASP A 5 11.81 8.67 -20.98
CA ASP A 5 12.13 10.09 -20.88
C ASP A 5 10.90 10.88 -20.38
N ARG A 6 10.78 10.99 -19.05
CA ARG A 6 9.79 11.83 -18.39
C ARG A 6 10.35 13.23 -18.35
N LYS A 7 9.55 14.21 -18.76
CA LYS A 7 9.89 15.61 -18.51
C LYS A 7 10.06 15.82 -17.02
N ALA A 8 11.08 16.59 -16.64
CA ALA A 8 11.25 17.00 -15.26
C ALA A 8 10.02 17.80 -14.82
N ILE A 9 9.46 17.42 -13.68
CA ILE A 9 8.36 18.12 -13.01
C ILE A 9 8.97 18.86 -11.82
N LYS A 10 8.51 20.08 -11.51
CA LYS A 10 9.03 20.81 -10.35
C LYS A 10 8.62 20.08 -9.04
N PRO A 11 9.41 20.18 -7.96
CA PRO A 11 9.11 19.45 -6.72
C PRO A 11 7.71 19.72 -6.13
N HIS A 12 7.22 20.97 -6.18
CA HIS A 12 5.87 21.30 -5.68
C HIS A 12 4.76 20.70 -6.55
N GLU A 13 4.90 20.80 -7.88
CA GLU A 13 3.97 20.19 -8.85
C GLU A 13 3.93 18.66 -8.65
N ALA A 14 5.08 18.01 -8.40
CA ALA A 14 5.15 16.58 -8.12
C ALA A 14 4.48 16.21 -6.79
N HIS A 15 4.61 17.05 -5.75
CA HIS A 15 3.96 16.84 -4.46
C HIS A 15 2.43 16.96 -4.56
N GLU A 16 1.93 17.96 -5.28
CA GLU A 16 0.50 18.12 -5.53
C GLU A 16 -0.08 16.95 -6.33
N LEU A 17 0.58 16.57 -7.42
CA LEU A 17 0.17 15.42 -8.23
C LEU A 17 0.19 14.10 -7.43
N PHE A 18 1.16 13.94 -6.51
CA PHE A 18 1.21 12.78 -5.63
C PHE A 18 -0.05 12.67 -4.77
N TRP A 19 -0.42 13.73 -4.05
CA TRP A 19 -1.59 13.68 -3.17
C TRP A 19 -2.91 13.58 -3.94
N LEU A 20 -3.03 14.28 -5.08
CA LEU A 20 -4.19 14.12 -5.96
C LEU A 20 -4.39 12.68 -6.44
N MET A 21 -3.30 11.98 -6.76
CA MET A 21 -3.35 10.57 -7.13
C MET A 21 -3.59 9.66 -5.92
N PHE A 22 -2.98 9.97 -4.78
CA PHE A 22 -3.13 9.20 -3.55
C PHE A 22 -4.59 9.19 -3.07
N ASP A 23 -5.32 10.30 -3.23
CA ASP A 23 -6.70 10.44 -2.77
C ASP A 23 -7.76 9.92 -3.75
N ILE A 24 -7.37 9.18 -4.80
CA ILE A 24 -8.32 8.56 -5.73
C ILE A 24 -9.18 7.52 -4.98
N GLU A 25 -10.50 7.74 -4.96
CA GLU A 25 -11.46 6.91 -4.20
C GLU A 25 -11.61 5.46 -4.67
N ILE A 26 -11.15 5.14 -5.90
CA ILE A 26 -11.31 3.79 -6.47
C ILE A 26 -10.05 2.93 -6.39
N VAL A 27 -8.88 3.51 -6.05
CA VAL A 27 -7.61 2.79 -6.01
C VAL A 27 -7.11 2.76 -4.57
N PRO A 28 -7.24 1.62 -3.86
CA PRO A 28 -6.68 1.49 -2.53
C PRO A 28 -5.16 1.73 -2.51
N MET A 29 -4.73 2.72 -1.72
CA MET A 29 -3.34 3.12 -1.59
C MET A 29 -2.97 3.39 -0.14
N ALA A 30 -1.76 3.02 0.24
CA ALA A 30 -1.21 3.32 1.54
C ALA A 30 0.31 3.56 1.45
N THR A 31 0.84 4.43 2.29
CA THR A 31 2.29 4.50 2.51
C THR A 31 2.66 3.70 3.74
N TRP A 32 3.83 3.06 3.72
CA TRP A 32 4.24 2.10 4.75
C TRP A 32 5.73 2.25 5.05
N SER A 33 6.16 1.63 6.16
CA SER A 33 7.58 1.47 6.51
C SER A 33 7.97 0.03 6.81
N PHE A 34 9.26 -0.31 6.69
CA PHE A 34 9.79 -1.66 6.95
C PHE A 34 9.55 -2.15 8.39
N ASP A 35 9.34 -1.22 9.33
CA ASP A 35 9.08 -1.52 10.74
C ASP A 35 7.66 -2.02 11.05
N GLY A 36 6.76 -2.00 10.07
CA GLY A 36 5.39 -2.45 10.27
C GLY A 36 4.32 -1.36 10.13
N ALA A 37 4.67 -0.07 10.12
CA ALA A 37 3.65 0.98 10.18
C ALA A 37 2.98 1.24 8.83
N ILE A 38 1.68 1.54 8.87
CA ILE A 38 0.98 2.28 7.83
C ILE A 38 1.06 3.76 8.18
N LEU A 39 1.76 4.54 7.36
CA LEU A 39 2.04 5.96 7.61
C LEU A 39 0.93 6.87 7.10
N ASN A 40 0.30 6.49 5.97
CA ASN A 40 -0.86 7.16 5.39
C ASN A 40 -1.71 6.09 4.71
N ALA A 41 -3.01 6.30 4.66
CA ALA A 41 -3.97 5.45 3.99
C ALA A 41 -5.01 6.34 3.33
N ASN A 42 -5.34 6.08 2.06
CA ASN A 42 -6.44 6.78 1.42
C ASN A 42 -7.79 6.14 1.80
N LYS A 43 -8.88 6.84 1.49
CA LYS A 43 -10.25 6.40 1.76
C LYS A 43 -10.52 4.99 1.21
N ALA A 44 -10.09 4.72 -0.03
CA ALA A 44 -10.29 3.43 -0.70
C ALA A 44 -9.61 2.26 0.06
N PHE A 45 -8.41 2.48 0.60
CA PHE A 45 -7.71 1.49 1.42
C PHE A 45 -8.44 1.26 2.73
N LEU A 46 -8.84 2.32 3.43
CA LEU A 46 -9.56 2.22 4.70
C LEU A 46 -10.89 1.47 4.55
N GLU A 47 -11.67 1.78 3.51
CA GLU A 47 -12.89 1.05 3.14
C GLU A 47 -12.61 -0.42 2.85
N MET A 48 -11.53 -0.72 2.10
CA MET A 48 -11.13 -2.10 1.79
C MET A 48 -10.86 -2.94 3.06
N ILE A 49 -10.19 -2.36 4.06
CA ILE A 49 -9.83 -3.04 5.32
C ILE A 49 -10.88 -2.89 6.44
N GLY A 50 -11.93 -2.07 6.22
CA GLY A 50 -13.05 -1.88 7.15
C GLY A 50 -12.77 -0.92 8.31
N TYR A 51 -11.86 0.04 8.14
CA TYR A 51 -11.53 1.06 9.16
C TYR A 51 -12.07 2.43 8.75
N THR A 52 -12.40 3.28 9.72
CA THR A 52 -12.70 4.70 9.44
C THR A 52 -11.44 5.56 9.50
N GLN A 53 -11.53 6.78 8.96
CA GLN A 53 -10.44 7.76 9.04
C GLN A 53 -10.09 8.10 10.50
N GLU A 54 -11.10 8.30 11.36
CA GLU A 54 -10.91 8.61 12.78
C GLU A 54 -10.24 7.45 13.52
N GLU A 55 -10.54 6.21 13.15
CA GLU A 55 -9.88 5.04 13.71
C GLU A 55 -8.43 4.92 13.25
N PHE A 56 -8.14 5.26 12.00
CA PHE A 56 -6.77 5.30 11.49
C PHE A 56 -5.94 6.39 12.19
N GLU A 57 -6.51 7.56 12.43
CA GLU A 57 -5.83 8.66 13.12
C GLU A 57 -5.62 8.39 14.62
N SER A 58 -6.55 7.68 15.25
CA SER A 58 -6.48 7.36 16.69
C SER A 58 -5.72 6.07 17.02
N LYS A 59 -5.43 5.22 16.02
CA LYS A 59 -4.76 3.92 16.22
C LYS A 59 -3.54 3.79 15.31
N ALA A 60 -2.43 3.30 15.86
CA ALA A 60 -1.32 2.84 15.03
C ALA A 60 -1.72 1.55 14.30
N ILE A 61 -2.16 1.66 13.04
CA ILE A 61 -2.43 0.51 12.17
C ILE A 61 -1.11 -0.02 11.60
N SER A 62 -0.89 -1.33 11.73
CA SER A 62 0.30 -2.00 11.21
C SER A 62 -0.05 -2.96 10.07
N TRP A 63 0.70 -2.95 8.98
CA TRP A 63 0.53 -3.94 7.92
C TRP A 63 0.80 -5.36 8.40
N ILE A 64 1.61 -5.55 9.46
CA ILE A 64 1.84 -6.85 10.10
C ILE A 64 0.53 -7.36 10.72
N SER A 65 -0.23 -6.48 11.37
CA SER A 65 -1.52 -6.83 11.98
C SER A 65 -2.63 -7.10 10.95
N LEU A 66 -2.55 -6.44 9.79
CA LEU A 66 -3.49 -6.64 8.68
C LEU A 66 -3.15 -7.86 7.82
N THR A 67 -2.03 -8.55 8.08
CA THR A 67 -1.57 -9.67 7.25
C THR A 67 -1.72 -11.00 8.00
N PRO A 68 -2.50 -11.98 7.49
CA PRO A 68 -2.53 -13.31 8.06
C PRO A 68 -1.11 -13.92 8.10
N LYS A 69 -0.79 -14.68 9.15
CA LYS A 69 0.58 -15.12 9.45
C LYS A 69 1.23 -15.91 8.31
N GLU A 70 0.43 -16.67 7.56
CA GLU A 70 0.84 -17.44 6.40
C GLU A 70 1.35 -16.57 5.23
N TYR A 71 0.98 -15.29 5.17
CA TYR A 71 1.41 -14.33 4.15
C TYR A 71 2.59 -13.45 4.58
N LEU A 72 2.96 -13.41 5.87
CA LEU A 72 4.12 -12.65 6.34
C LEU A 72 5.44 -12.99 5.61
N PRO A 73 5.73 -14.26 5.23
CA PRO A 73 6.91 -14.56 4.42
C PRO A 73 6.93 -13.89 3.04
N LEU A 74 5.77 -13.59 2.45
CA LEU A 74 5.67 -12.88 1.17
C LEU A 74 5.96 -11.38 1.36
N ASP A 75 5.46 -10.77 2.43
CA ASP A 75 5.79 -9.39 2.80
C ASP A 75 7.29 -9.23 3.06
N ASN A 76 7.88 -10.15 3.82
CA ASN A 76 9.33 -10.14 4.09
C ASN A 76 10.15 -10.28 2.81
N ARG A 77 9.75 -11.15 1.88
CA ARG A 77 10.41 -11.27 0.57
C ARG A 77 10.31 -9.96 -0.21
N CYS A 78 9.14 -9.33 -0.22
CA CYS A 78 8.96 -8.03 -0.86
C CYS A 78 9.88 -6.96 -0.25
N ILE A 79 10.02 -6.91 1.08
CA ILE A 79 10.94 -6.00 1.77
C ILE A 79 12.39 -6.26 1.35
N GLU A 80 12.82 -7.53 1.27
CA GLU A 80 14.18 -7.86 0.83
C GLU A 80 14.43 -7.47 -0.63
N GLU A 81 13.45 -7.66 -1.53
CA GLU A 81 13.53 -7.12 -2.90
C GLU A 81 13.68 -5.59 -2.86
N LEU A 82 12.89 -4.90 -2.03
CA LEU A 82 12.90 -3.44 -1.96
C LEU A 82 14.20 -2.86 -1.39
N LYS A 83 14.91 -3.58 -0.53
CA LYS A 83 16.24 -3.18 -0.06
C LYS A 83 17.28 -3.15 -1.19
N GLY A 84 17.13 -4.01 -2.20
CA GLY A 84 18.02 -4.07 -3.36
C GLY A 84 17.60 -3.16 -4.52
N GLN A 85 16.33 -2.78 -4.60
CA GLN A 85 15.77 -1.98 -5.70
C GLN A 85 14.51 -1.22 -5.27
N HIS A 86 14.20 -0.08 -5.89
CA HIS A 86 13.06 0.76 -5.48
C HIS A 86 11.67 0.16 -5.77
N VAL A 87 11.57 -0.98 -6.46
CA VAL A 87 10.30 -1.59 -6.90
C VAL A 87 10.37 -3.09 -6.70
N ALA A 88 9.37 -3.68 -6.05
CA ALA A 88 9.26 -5.13 -5.89
C ALA A 88 8.41 -5.77 -6.98
N SER A 89 8.62 -7.07 -7.19
CA SER A 89 7.72 -7.88 -8.00
C SER A 89 6.33 -7.88 -7.37
N PRO A 90 5.24 -7.68 -8.14
CA PRO A 90 3.89 -7.76 -7.59
C PRO A 90 3.60 -9.17 -7.07
N TYR A 91 2.85 -9.25 -5.98
CA TYR A 91 2.42 -10.51 -5.38
C TYR A 91 1.01 -10.41 -4.84
N GLU A 92 0.40 -11.56 -4.60
CA GLU A 92 -0.96 -11.68 -4.06
C GLU A 92 -0.91 -12.16 -2.62
N LYS A 93 -1.79 -11.59 -1.80
CA LYS A 93 -2.06 -12.05 -0.45
C LYS A 93 -3.49 -11.75 -0.03
N GLU A 94 -3.85 -12.18 1.16
CA GLU A 94 -5.06 -11.73 1.83
C GLU A 94 -4.73 -10.64 2.86
N TYR A 95 -5.62 -9.66 2.98
CA TYR A 95 -5.68 -8.77 4.14
C TYR A 95 -6.74 -9.26 5.12
N MET A 96 -6.43 -9.17 6.41
CA MET A 96 -7.39 -9.31 7.50
C MET A 96 -8.12 -7.98 7.70
N ARG A 97 -9.45 -8.00 7.58
CA ARG A 97 -10.31 -6.84 7.83
C ARG A 97 -10.61 -6.69 9.32
N LYS A 98 -11.08 -5.49 9.70
CA LYS A 98 -11.50 -5.18 11.08
C LYS A 98 -12.56 -6.14 11.62
N ASP A 99 -13.49 -6.58 10.77
CA ASP A 99 -14.58 -7.50 11.13
C ASP A 99 -14.13 -8.98 11.22
N GLY A 100 -12.86 -9.26 10.97
CA GLY A 100 -12.29 -10.61 10.97
C GLY A 100 -12.45 -11.37 9.66
N THR A 101 -13.11 -10.79 8.65
CA THR A 101 -13.15 -11.36 7.30
C THR A 101 -11.83 -11.11 6.57
N ARG A 102 -11.66 -11.74 5.40
CA ARG A 102 -10.47 -11.59 4.57
C ARG A 102 -10.82 -11.07 3.19
N ILE A 103 -9.86 -10.39 2.57
CA ILE A 103 -9.96 -9.93 1.18
C ILE A 103 -8.68 -10.26 0.44
N LYS A 104 -8.78 -10.94 -0.71
CA LYS A 104 -7.64 -11.15 -1.60
C LYS A 104 -7.29 -9.88 -2.34
N ALA A 105 -6.00 -9.63 -2.44
CA ALA A 105 -5.49 -8.46 -3.11
C ALA A 105 -4.13 -8.74 -3.76
N ARG A 106 -3.87 -8.04 -4.86
CA ARG A 106 -2.56 -7.96 -5.50
C ARG A 106 -1.90 -6.63 -5.13
N LEU A 107 -0.66 -6.69 -4.64
CA LEU A 107 0.09 -5.53 -4.17
C LEU A 107 1.17 -5.14 -5.17
N HIS A 108 1.32 -3.83 -5.37
CA HIS A 108 2.41 -3.22 -6.12
C HIS A 108 3.15 -2.27 -5.20
N ASN A 109 4.30 -2.70 -4.69
CA ASN A 109 5.08 -1.94 -3.72
C ASN A 109 6.25 -1.22 -4.39
N ILE A 110 6.43 0.04 -4.01
CA ILE A 110 7.62 0.83 -4.30
C ILE A 110 8.19 1.38 -3.00
N CYS A 111 9.51 1.51 -2.93
CA CYS A 111 10.23 2.09 -1.81
C CYS A 111 11.00 3.30 -2.33
N HIS A 112 10.74 4.49 -1.77
CA HIS A 112 11.43 5.72 -2.18
C HIS A 112 12.57 6.10 -1.22
N ASP A 113 12.53 5.60 0.01
CA ASP A 113 13.58 5.77 1.02
C ASP A 113 14.09 4.39 1.42
N LEU A 114 15.36 4.11 1.15
CA LEU A 114 16.02 2.83 1.46
C LEU A 114 16.82 2.90 2.78
N GLY A 115 16.59 3.93 3.61
CA GLY A 115 17.19 4.05 4.94
C GLY A 115 16.75 2.95 5.91
N ALA A 116 17.22 3.04 7.16
CA ALA A 116 17.06 1.99 8.16
C ALA A 116 15.60 1.55 8.40
N SER A 117 14.64 2.48 8.31
CA SER A 117 13.21 2.19 8.49
C SER A 117 12.44 2.03 7.18
N GLY A 118 13.12 2.12 6.02
CA GLY A 118 12.65 2.20 4.64
C GLY A 118 11.17 2.49 4.37
N LYS A 119 10.87 3.54 3.60
CA LYS A 119 9.50 4.03 3.38
C LYS A 119 9.06 3.90 1.93
N GLY A 120 7.80 3.53 1.77
CA GLY A 120 7.24 3.21 0.47
C GLY A 120 5.76 3.50 0.32
N LEU A 121 5.28 3.23 -0.87
CA LEU A 121 3.88 3.29 -1.28
C LEU A 121 3.47 1.91 -1.76
N VAL A 122 2.26 1.50 -1.42
CA VAL A 122 1.60 0.35 -2.01
C VAL A 122 0.39 0.83 -2.81
N VAL A 123 0.24 0.29 -4.02
CA VAL A 123 -1.02 0.30 -4.77
C VAL A 123 -1.61 -1.10 -4.69
N ILE A 124 -2.85 -1.19 -4.21
CA ILE A 124 -3.52 -2.48 -3.99
C ILE A 124 -4.65 -2.63 -5.02
N VAL A 125 -4.72 -3.82 -5.64
CA VAL A 125 -5.82 -4.24 -6.52
C VAL A 125 -6.60 -5.35 -5.81
N PRO A 126 -7.81 -5.10 -5.30
CA PRO A 126 -8.66 -6.15 -4.75
C PRO A 126 -9.01 -7.18 -5.83
N LEU A 127 -8.96 -8.47 -5.49
CA LEU A 127 -9.21 -9.58 -6.42
C LEU A 127 -10.58 -10.25 -6.24
N ASP A 128 -11.22 -9.99 -5.09
CA ASP A 128 -12.52 -10.55 -4.72
C ASP A 128 -13.70 -9.58 -4.99
N LEU A 129 -13.45 -8.40 -5.58
CA LEU A 129 -14.50 -7.52 -6.12
C LEU A 129 -15.03 -8.09 -7.44
N ARG A 130 -15.67 -9.25 -7.38
CA ARG A 130 -16.54 -9.74 -8.44
C ARG A 130 -17.98 -9.60 -7.96
N ASP A 131 -18.78 -8.93 -8.78
CA ASP A 131 -20.25 -9.06 -8.86
C ASP A 131 -21.17 -7.94 -8.30
N GLU A 132 -20.72 -6.68 -8.11
CA GLU A 132 -21.67 -5.57 -7.80
C GLU A 132 -21.53 -4.29 -8.65
N ILE A 133 -20.86 -4.32 -9.80
CA ILE A 133 -20.95 -3.20 -10.76
C ILE A 133 -21.12 -3.74 -12.19
N LEU A 134 -22.37 -4.06 -12.54
CA LEU A 134 -22.97 -3.89 -13.88
C LEU A 134 -24.45 -3.55 -13.73
#